data_AF-A0A7J4T9Z7-F1
#
_entry.id   AF-A0A7J4T9Z7-F1
#
_cell.length_a   1.000
_cell.length_b   1.000
_cell.length_c   1.000
_cell.angle_alpha   90.00
_cell.angle_beta   90.00
_cell.angle_gamma   90.00
#
_symmetry.space_group_name_H-M   'P 1'
#
loop_
_entity.id
_entity.type
_entity.pdbx_description
1 polymer ?
#
loop_
_entity_poly.entity_id
_entity_poly.type
_entity_poly.pdbx_seq_one_letter_code
_entity_poly.pdbx_strand_id
1 'polypeptide(L)'
;MDRVLVDHFSTWQFVYDKLQINNDESLNLYNQGKLDEWEWLKLDLALIKGACEAFTDQTLRRLAHGTPLMENLHYCIETLLDEGHHVAIISGGMQ
;
A
#
# COMPACT_ATOMS: atom_id res chain seq x y z
N MET A 1 3.82 -2.60 -7.80
CA MET A 1 4.07 -1.31 -7.11
C MET A 1 4.84 -1.57 -5.82
N ASP A 2 4.21 -2.22 -4.85
CA ASP A 2 4.87 -2.65 -3.61
C ASP A 2 6.05 -3.57 -3.91
N ARG A 3 7.18 -3.36 -3.21
CA ARG A 3 8.46 -4.08 -3.37
C ARG A 3 9.10 -4.02 -4.77
N VAL A 4 8.59 -3.16 -5.65
CA VAL A 4 9.15 -2.90 -7.00
C VAL A 4 9.48 -1.42 -7.17
N LEU A 5 8.55 -0.54 -6.84
CA LEU A 5 8.73 0.92 -6.85
C LEU A 5 8.79 1.48 -5.44
N VAL A 6 8.08 0.84 -4.52
CA VAL A 6 8.05 1.16 -3.09
C VAL A 6 9.09 0.31 -2.36
N ASP A 7 9.98 0.96 -1.62
CA ASP A 7 10.99 0.33 -0.77
C ASP A 7 10.44 0.06 0.64
N HIS A 8 9.31 -0.65 0.66
CA HIS A 8 8.62 -1.08 1.88
C HIS A 8 7.93 -2.42 1.60
N PHE A 9 7.54 -3.15 2.66
CA PHE A 9 6.85 -4.42 2.50
C PHE A 9 5.56 -4.26 1.68
N SER A 10 4.76 -3.26 2.03
CA SER A 10 3.66 -2.74 1.20
C SER A 10 3.27 -1.34 1.67
N THR A 11 2.53 -0.63 0.82
CA THR A 11 1.94 0.68 1.16
C THR A 11 0.91 0.54 2.30
N TRP A 12 0.19 -0.59 2.38
CA TRP A 12 -0.69 -0.92 3.49
C TRP A 12 0.08 -1.08 4.81
N GLN A 13 1.18 -1.84 4.79
CA GLN A 13 2.03 -2.01 5.98
C GLN A 13 2.58 -0.68 6.46
N PHE A 14 2.98 0.21 5.55
CA PHE A 14 3.46 1.54 5.91
C PHE A 14 2.42 2.38 6.65
N VAL A 15 1.14 2.25 6.27
CA VAL A 15 0.02 2.87 7.00
C VAL A 15 -0.17 2.24 8.38
N TYR A 16 -0.12 0.91 8.48
CA TYR A 16 -0.24 0.23 9.76
C TYR A 16 0.87 0.64 10.73
N ASP A 17 2.12 0.70 10.24
CA ASP A 17 3.28 1.06 11.05
C ASP A 17 3.16 2.50 11.59
N LYS A 18 2.69 3.45 10.76
CA LYS A 18 2.42 4.83 11.21
C LYS A 18 1.32 4.94 12.25
N LEU A 19 0.30 4.11 12.14
CA LEU A 19 -0.80 4.05 13.09
C LEU A 19 -0.50 3.14 14.30
N GLN A 20 0.64 2.45 14.29
CA GLN A 20 1.04 1.47 15.30
C GLN A 20 0.00 0.36 15.51
N ILE A 21 -0.60 -0.10 14.40
CA ILE A 21 -1.57 -1.20 14.34
C ILE A 21 -1.00 -2.38 13.56
N ASN A 22 -1.67 -3.53 13.64
CA ASN A 22 -1.22 -4.77 13.01
C ASN A 22 -2.43 -5.55 12.46
N ASN A 23 -2.33 -6.07 11.23
CA ASN A 23 -3.36 -6.85 10.57
C ASN A 23 -3.04 -8.37 10.52
N ASP A 24 -2.08 -8.88 11.29
CA ASP A 24 -1.65 -10.28 11.30
C ASP A 24 -2.81 -11.30 11.40
N GLU A 25 -3.83 -11.00 12.19
CA GLU A 25 -5.00 -11.88 12.33
C GLU A 25 -5.81 -11.98 11.02
N SER A 26 -6.13 -10.84 10.40
CA SER A 26 -6.90 -10.82 9.15
C SER A 26 -6.08 -11.43 8.00
N LEU A 27 -4.78 -11.12 7.94
CA LEU A 27 -3.84 -11.68 6.97
C LEU A 27 -3.71 -13.20 7.12
N ASN A 28 -3.64 -13.72 8.34
CA ASN A 28 -3.55 -15.16 8.60
C ASN A 28 -4.83 -15.89 8.16
N LEU A 29 -6.01 -15.30 8.38
CA LEU A 29 -7.28 -15.87 7.91
C LEU A 29 -7.37 -15.87 6.38
N TYR A 30 -6.94 -14.79 5.73
CA TYR A 30 -6.86 -14.70 4.26
C TYR A 30 -5.90 -15.76 3.69
N ASN A 31 -4.70 -15.90 4.25
CA ASN A 31 -3.71 -16.91 3.81
C ASN A 31 -4.17 -18.36 3.98
N GLN A 32 -5.13 -18.63 4.88
CA GLN A 32 -5.76 -19.94 5.06
C GLN A 32 -6.95 -20.17 4.12
N GLY A 33 -7.31 -19.19 3.28
CA GLY A 33 -8.50 -19.22 2.42
C GLY A 33 -9.81 -19.11 3.18
N LYS A 34 -9.78 -18.62 4.43
CA LYS A 34 -10.98 -18.41 5.27
C LYS A 34 -11.66 -17.07 5.02
N LEU A 35 -10.94 -16.14 4.40
CA LEU A 35 -11.47 -14.89 3.89
C LEU A 35 -11.18 -14.83 2.40
N ASP A 36 -12.13 -14.29 1.63
CA ASP A 36 -11.82 -13.79 0.30
C ASP A 36 -11.10 -12.43 0.36
N GLU A 37 -10.61 -11.96 -0.78
CA GLU A 37 -9.89 -10.68 -0.89
C GLU A 37 -10.74 -9.49 -0.41
N TRP A 38 -12.04 -9.50 -0.71
CA TRP A 38 -12.96 -8.42 -0.35
C TRP A 38 -13.28 -8.40 1.14
N GLU A 39 -13.43 -9.57 1.75
CA GLU A 39 -13.61 -9.73 3.19
C GLU A 39 -12.37 -9.26 3.94
N TRP A 40 -11.19 -9.67 3.49
CA TRP A 40 -9.91 -9.24 4.07
C TRP A 40 -9.73 -7.71 3.97
N LEU A 41 -9.98 -7.12 2.80
CA LEU A 41 -9.87 -5.67 2.59
C LEU A 41 -10.80 -4.86 3.51
N LYS A 42 -12.03 -5.35 3.75
CA LYS A 42 -12.98 -4.70 4.67
C LYS A 42 -12.46 -4.69 6.11
N LEU A 43 -11.82 -5.78 6.55
CA LEU A 43 -11.22 -5.85 7.88
C LEU A 43 -10.06 -4.88 8.02
N ASP A 44 -9.21 -4.77 7.01
CA ASP A 44 -8.08 -3.83 7.02
C ASP A 44 -8.55 -2.37 7.02
N LEU A 45 -9.59 -2.03 6.26
CA LEU A 45 -10.21 -0.70 6.30
C LEU A 45 -10.87 -0.41 7.66
N ALA A 46 -11.53 -1.40 8.27
CA ALA A 46 -12.13 -1.26 9.59
C ALA A 46 -11.07 -1.05 10.68
N LEU A 47 -9.95 -1.76 10.58
CA LEU A 47 -8.79 -1.61 11.47
C LEU A 47 -8.22 -0.19 11.40
N ILE A 48 -7.96 0.32 10.20
CA ILE A 48 -7.46 1.70 10.00
C ILE A 48 -8.49 2.71 10.53
N LYS A 49 -9.77 2.52 10.21
CA LYS A 49 -10.85 3.41 10.68
C LYS A 49 -10.91 3.48 12.21
N GLY A 50 -10.68 2.37 12.92
CA GLY A 50 -10.64 2.33 14.38
C GLY A 50 -9.45 3.09 14.99
N ALA A 51 -8.38 3.29 14.22
CA ALA A 51 -7.16 3.97 14.65
C ALA A 51 -7.09 5.45 14.20
N CYS A 52 -8.07 5.94 13.45
CA CYS A 52 -8.11 7.31 12.93
C CYS A 52 -9.19 8.14 13.62
N GLU A 53 -8.90 9.41 13.91
CA GLU A 53 -9.92 10.37 14.37
C GLU A 53 -10.97 10.66 13.27
N ALA A 54 -10.52 10.78 12.02
CA ALA A 54 -11.37 10.95 10.85
C ALA A 54 -10.92 10.03 9.71
N PHE A 55 -11.80 9.14 9.26
CA PHE A 55 -11.52 8.20 8.18
C PHE A 55 -12.02 8.77 6.84
N THR A 56 -11.15 9.54 6.18
CA THR A 56 -11.41 10.17 4.87
C THR A 56 -10.29 9.81 3.88
N ASP A 57 -10.55 10.01 2.58
CA ASP A 57 -9.52 9.87 1.53
C ASP A 57 -8.27 10.71 1.84
N GLN A 58 -8.45 11.96 2.30
CA GLN A 58 -7.33 12.83 2.68
C GLN A 58 -6.51 12.25 3.84
N THR A 59 -7.16 11.64 4.83
CA THR A 59 -6.46 10.95 5.92
C THR A 59 -5.62 9.79 5.39
N LEU A 60 -6.19 8.95 4.53
CA LEU A 60 -5.47 7.81 3.93
C LEU A 60 -4.27 8.26 3.08
N ARG A 61 -4.43 9.29 2.24
CA ARG A 61 -3.32 9.88 1.46
C ARG A 61 -2.22 10.42 2.37
N ARG A 62 -2.58 11.09 3.47
CA ARG A 62 -1.61 11.59 4.45
C ARG A 62 -0.86 10.46 5.16
N LEU A 63 -1.54 9.36 5.46
CA LEU A 63 -0.92 8.18 6.05
C LEU A 63 0.04 7.51 5.06
N ALA A 64 -0.34 7.37 3.79
CA ALA A 64 0.53 6.83 2.74
C ALA A 64 1.69 7.77 2.35
N HIS A 65 1.56 9.08 2.60
CA HIS A 65 2.58 10.06 2.22
C HIS A 65 3.95 9.76 2.85
N GLY A 66 5.00 9.83 2.03
CA GLY A 66 6.36 9.53 2.47
C GLY A 66 6.67 8.03 2.54
N THR A 67 5.82 7.18 1.95
CA THR A 67 6.20 5.79 1.66
C THR A 67 7.52 5.81 0.89
N PRO A 68 8.57 5.13 1.40
CA PRO A 68 9.87 5.15 0.76
C PRO A 68 9.80 4.53 -0.64
N LEU A 69 10.52 5.13 -1.59
CA LEU A 69 10.62 4.67 -2.96
C LEU A 69 11.98 4.00 -3.17
N MET A 70 12.04 3.06 -4.11
CA MET A 70 13.28 2.40 -4.50
C MET A 70 14.31 3.44 -4.96
N GLU A 71 15.57 3.22 -4.59
CA GLU A 71 16.68 4.05 -5.04
C GLU A 71 16.73 4.06 -6.57
N ASN A 72 17.04 5.22 -7.15
CA ASN A 72 17.11 5.44 -8.60
C ASN A 72 15.81 5.20 -9.38
N LEU A 73 14.65 5.09 -8.71
CA LEU A 73 13.35 4.93 -9.37
C LEU A 73 13.10 6.02 -10.43
N HIS A 74 13.35 7.28 -10.09
CA HIS A 74 13.16 8.41 -11.00
C HIS A 74 14.06 8.30 -12.24
N TYR A 75 15.34 8.01 -12.04
CA TYR A 75 16.31 7.84 -13.12
C TYR A 75 15.92 6.68 -14.06
N CYS A 76 15.48 5.55 -13.50
CA CYS A 76 15.02 4.39 -14.27
C CYS A 76 13.81 4.73 -15.14
N ILE A 77 12.78 5.37 -14.56
CA ILE A 77 11.57 5.77 -15.30
C ILE A 77 11.93 6.79 -16.40
N GLU A 78 12.73 7.80 -16.08
CA GLU A 78 13.14 8.83 -17.02
C GLU A 78 13.91 8.24 -18.22
N THR A 79 14.85 7.32 -17.96
CA THR A 79 15.60 6.62 -19.02
C THR A 79 14.67 5.85 -19.96
N LEU A 80 13.68 5.14 -19.43
CA LEU A 80 12.71 4.41 -20.25
C LEU A 80 11.85 5.35 -21.11
N LEU A 81 11.46 6.51 -20.57
CA LEU A 81 10.69 7.51 -21.30
C LEU A 81 11.52 8.15 -22.42
N ASP A 82 12.80 8.46 -22.15
CA ASP A 82 13.73 9.03 -23.13
C ASP A 82 14.02 8.08 -24.30
N GLU A 83 14.00 6.77 -24.06
CA GLU A 83 14.11 5.73 -25.09
C GLU A 83 12.81 5.53 -25.89
N GLY A 84 11.75 6.27 -25.57
CA GLY A 84 10.46 6.22 -26.26
C GLY A 84 9.54 5.10 -25.80
N HIS A 85 9.79 4.50 -24.63
CA HIS A 85 8.89 3.52 -24.04
C HIS A 85 7.71 4.17 -23.31
N HIS A 86 6.61 3.44 -23.21
CA HIS A 86 5.48 3.79 -22.35
C HIS A 86 5.58 3.05 -21.02
N VAL A 87 5.50 3.79 -19.91
CA VAL A 87 5.55 3.24 -18.56
C VAL A 87 4.16 3.27 -17.94
N ALA A 88 3.74 2.16 -17.32
CA ALA A 88 2.49 2.06 -16.59
C ALA A 88 2.70 1.33 -15.26
N ILE A 89 1.90 1.68 -14.25
CA ILE A 89 1.88 0.99 -12.95
C ILE A 89 0.62 0.14 -12.91
N ILE A 90 0.80 -1.18 -12.76
CA ILE A 90 -0.29 -2.12 -12.51
C ILE A 90 -0.16 -2.61 -11.07
N SER A 91 -1.19 -2.38 -10.26
CA SER A 91 -1.16 -2.64 -8.82
C SER A 91 -2.57 -2.92 -8.29
N GLY A 92 -2.70 -3.90 -7.40
CA GLY A 92 -3.87 -4.09 -6.54
C GLY A 92 -3.74 -3.41 -5.17
N GLY A 93 -2.68 -2.63 -4.95
CA GLY A 93 -2.46 -1.88 -3.71
C GLY A 93 -3.42 -0.69 -3.55
N MET A 94 -3.26 0.06 -2.46
CA MET A 94 -4.08 1.22 -2.14
C MET A 94 -3.98 2.31 -3.24
N GLN A 95 -5.13 2.84 -3.70
CA GLN A 95 -5.25 3.84 -4.79
C GLN A 95 -5.83 5.16 -4.28
#